data_AF-A0ABD3R922-F1
#
_entry.id   AF-A0ABD3R922-F1
#
_cell.length_a   1.000
_cell.length_b   1.000
_cell.length_c   1.000
_cell.angle_alpha   90.00
_cell.angle_beta   90.00
_cell.angle_gamma   90.00
#
_symmetry.space_group_name_H-M   'P 1'
#
loop_
_entity.id
_entity.type
_entity.pdbx_description
1 polymer ?
#
loop_
_entity_poly.entity_id
_entity_poly.type
_entity_poly.pdbx_seq_one_letter_code
_entity_poly.pdbx_strand_id
1 'polypeptide(L)'
;MKLFFRSAFRLLLPVVIFLLGLQAHVLVDLVMKTNVPDGQPDDNANRLPATTAQQVTLIRDALPGQRRRNCQLVYILGVEGVSHHGFEHIIKHLASIQKDTVSNIPYDIVNEDMKKRNNFLFALYGEYNRTIAKQNGEILPMGYNHTPPLDDPHLVEQLFAHSCPHDGKKHVIIDWHSFPSGRFQGKRPLRVHRQKDWIHMSSSEIAKSKAALNHPFNLTAFYIAYSRYADIKFIVLHRPYLEAIASHANWDRTPIIHSEITRGFIYILRRFLDKYAVDTTTGDRLWHLVCVQEISSKFYNNDETRLQLARRRFVEELTEFLNWPMNECPNCFDVWRESTKDHVAILGDYATTVKRHADSLKGLWPPATHGDQCNI
;
A
#
# COMPACT_ATOMS: atom_id res chain seq x y z
N MET A 1 12.77 -62.83 -16.54
CA MET A 1 13.63 -63.95 -16.13
C MET A 1 14.78 -63.36 -15.30
N LYS A 2 14.96 -63.79 -14.02
CA LYS A 2 15.90 -63.21 -13.00
C LYS A 2 15.52 -61.77 -12.57
N LEU A 3 15.20 -61.39 -11.33
CA LEU A 3 15.29 -61.95 -9.95
C LEU A 3 16.67 -61.84 -9.26
N PHE A 4 16.65 -61.44 -7.96
CA PHE A 4 17.75 -61.13 -7.02
C PHE A 4 18.48 -59.78 -7.25
N PHE A 5 18.99 -59.03 -6.27
CA PHE A 5 19.17 -59.15 -4.79
C PHE A 5 19.06 -57.71 -4.19
N ARG A 6 19.09 -57.36 -2.87
CA ARG A 6 19.34 -58.01 -1.56
C ARG A 6 18.67 -57.19 -0.43
N SER A 7 18.66 -57.71 0.81
CA SER A 7 18.27 -56.99 2.04
C SER A 7 19.39 -56.97 3.09
N ALA A 8 19.28 -56.05 4.05
CA ALA A 8 19.71 -56.11 5.46
C ALA A 8 21.22 -56.20 5.84
N PHE A 9 21.67 -55.20 6.61
CA PHE A 9 22.71 -55.27 7.65
C PHE A 9 22.31 -54.29 8.77
N ARG A 10 21.89 -54.78 9.96
CA ARG A 10 22.65 -54.75 11.25
C ARG A 10 23.23 -53.36 11.59
N LEU A 11 22.84 -52.60 12.62
CA LEU A 11 22.22 -52.85 13.93
C LEU A 11 23.18 -53.50 14.98
N LEU A 12 23.78 -52.64 15.83
CA LEU A 12 24.33 -52.78 17.21
C LEU A 12 25.21 -51.51 17.49
N LEU A 13 24.81 -50.55 18.35
CA LEU A 13 25.09 -50.38 19.80
C LEU A 13 26.53 -49.84 20.13
N PRO A 14 26.83 -49.19 21.30
CA PRO A 14 26.15 -48.07 22.01
C PRO A 14 27.12 -47.02 22.69
N VAL A 15 26.60 -46.27 23.69
CA VAL A 15 27.23 -45.66 24.89
C VAL A 15 27.57 -44.15 24.85
N VAL A 16 27.31 -43.48 26.00
CA VAL A 16 27.51 -42.05 26.39
C VAL A 16 26.74 -41.02 25.51
N ILE A 17 25.96 -40.05 26.02
CA ILE A 17 25.87 -39.42 27.35
C ILE A 17 24.38 -39.29 27.74
N PHE A 18 24.02 -39.73 28.95
CA PHE A 18 22.70 -39.45 29.56
C PHE A 18 22.91 -39.28 31.07
N LEU A 19 23.13 -38.04 31.53
CA LEU A 19 23.28 -37.72 32.95
C LEU A 19 22.99 -36.24 33.20
N LEU A 20 22.14 -35.98 34.21
CA LEU A 20 21.84 -34.67 34.84
C LEU A 20 21.04 -33.67 33.95
N GLY A 21 19.93 -33.09 34.42
CA GLY A 21 19.28 -33.23 35.74
C GLY A 21 17.81 -32.79 35.73
N LEU A 22 17.11 -33.12 36.83
CA LEU A 22 15.67 -32.92 37.01
C LEU A 22 15.43 -32.52 38.47
N GLN A 23 14.52 -31.57 38.72
CA GLN A 23 14.15 -31.01 40.05
C GLN A 23 15.23 -30.08 40.67
N ALA A 24 14.93 -29.13 41.56
CA ALA A 24 13.73 -28.90 42.38
C ALA A 24 13.42 -27.38 42.62
N HIS A 25 12.35 -27.09 43.36
CA HIS A 25 12.00 -25.75 43.89
C HIS A 25 13.01 -25.22 44.91
N VAL A 26 13.00 -23.90 45.17
CA VAL A 26 12.79 -23.32 46.53
C VAL A 26 12.66 -21.78 46.49
N LEU A 27 11.86 -21.24 47.41
CA LEU A 27 11.66 -19.81 47.72
C LEU A 27 12.96 -19.16 48.27
N VAL A 28 13.02 -17.82 48.34
CA VAL A 28 13.41 -17.03 49.55
C VAL A 28 13.66 -15.56 49.15
N ASP A 29 13.00 -14.65 49.84
CA ASP A 29 13.34 -13.22 49.86
C ASP A 29 14.73 -13.00 50.48
N LEU A 30 15.52 -12.04 49.98
CA LEU A 30 16.40 -11.32 50.88
C LEU A 30 16.58 -9.84 50.50
N VAL A 31 16.05 -8.99 51.37
CA VAL A 31 16.41 -7.58 51.48
C VAL A 31 17.90 -7.45 51.79
N MET A 32 18.63 -6.66 51.00
CA MET A 32 19.94 -6.15 51.40
C MET A 32 19.97 -4.63 51.31
N LYS A 33 19.95 -3.99 52.49
CA LYS A 33 20.32 -2.59 52.66
C LYS A 33 21.79 -2.43 52.28
N THR A 34 22.14 -1.38 51.55
CA THR A 34 23.50 -0.82 51.56
C THR A 34 23.42 0.69 51.78
N ASN A 35 24.41 1.22 52.49
CA ASN A 35 24.37 2.56 53.08
C ASN A 35 24.74 3.63 52.06
N VAL A 36 24.05 4.78 52.12
CA VAL A 36 24.46 6.02 51.47
C VAL A 36 25.31 6.83 52.45
N PRO A 37 26.54 7.23 52.10
CA PRO A 37 27.25 8.31 52.80
C PRO A 37 26.84 9.67 52.24
N ASP A 38 26.68 10.68 53.11
CA ASP A 38 26.40 12.06 52.71
C ASP A 38 27.54 12.68 51.89
N GLY A 39 27.16 13.41 50.84
CA GLY A 39 28.05 14.22 50.01
C GLY A 39 27.25 15.29 49.26
N GLN A 40 27.37 16.54 49.70
CA GLN A 40 26.76 17.72 49.05
C GLN A 40 27.64 18.24 47.89
N PRO A 41 27.13 19.16 47.03
CA PRO A 41 27.08 18.89 45.60
C PRO A 41 28.17 19.61 44.78
N ASP A 42 28.53 18.98 43.65
CA ASP A 42 29.36 19.59 42.61
C ASP A 42 28.47 20.15 41.49
N ASP A 43 28.09 21.42 41.60
CA ASP A 43 27.40 22.16 40.53
C ASP A 43 28.39 22.53 39.42
N ASN A 44 28.62 21.62 38.44
CA ASN A 44 28.87 21.90 37.00
C ASN A 44 29.51 20.70 36.27
N ALA A 45 28.74 19.66 35.98
CA ALA A 45 29.03 18.73 34.87
C ALA A 45 27.75 18.04 34.38
N ASN A 46 27.78 17.49 33.16
CA ASN A 46 26.77 16.59 32.59
C ASN A 46 25.38 17.17 32.28
N ARG A 47 25.30 18.07 31.27
CA ARG A 47 24.18 17.97 30.30
C ARG A 47 24.39 16.72 29.43
N LEU A 48 23.99 15.56 29.97
CA LEU A 48 23.84 14.34 29.18
C LEU A 48 22.78 14.57 28.09
N PRO A 49 22.92 13.97 26.89
CA PRO A 49 21.88 14.03 25.88
C PRO A 49 20.59 13.39 26.42
N ALA A 50 19.45 14.00 26.12
CA ALA A 50 18.14 13.50 26.54
C ALA A 50 18.00 12.03 26.13
N THR A 51 17.71 11.17 27.11
CA THR A 51 17.67 9.73 26.88
C THR A 51 16.52 9.38 25.94
N THR A 52 16.71 8.36 25.09
CA THR A 52 15.74 7.93 24.07
C THR A 52 14.34 7.69 24.63
N ALA A 53 14.23 7.31 25.91
CA ALA A 53 12.97 7.16 26.62
C ALA A 53 12.15 8.47 26.74
N GLN A 54 12.78 9.64 26.96
CA GLN A 54 12.05 10.91 27.08
C GLN A 54 11.50 11.40 25.73
N GLN A 55 12.20 11.12 24.62
CA GLN A 55 11.67 11.37 23.28
C GLN A 55 10.47 10.47 22.96
N VAL A 56 10.49 9.21 23.39
CA VAL A 56 9.37 8.27 23.19
C VAL A 56 8.11 8.72 23.94
N THR A 57 8.22 9.28 25.15
CA THR A 57 7.05 9.80 25.89
C THR A 57 6.42 11.00 25.18
N LEU A 58 7.21 12.00 24.77
CA LEU A 58 6.70 13.19 24.07
C LEU A 58 6.04 12.86 22.71
N ILE A 59 6.46 11.79 22.05
CA ILE A 59 5.83 11.30 20.81
C ILE A 59 4.44 10.71 21.08
N ARG A 60 4.18 10.20 22.30
CA ARG A 60 2.96 9.44 22.65
C ARG A 60 1.77 10.33 23.04
N ASP A 61 2.01 11.53 23.57
CA ASP A 61 0.97 12.37 24.18
C ASP A 61 0.18 13.23 23.17
N ALA A 62 0.61 13.28 21.91
CA ALA A 62 -0.14 13.96 20.86
C ALA A 62 -1.34 13.12 20.39
N LEU A 63 -2.54 13.54 20.80
CA LEU A 63 -3.81 12.94 20.41
C LEU A 63 -3.88 12.66 18.89
N PRO A 64 -4.48 11.55 18.43
CA PRO A 64 -4.47 11.16 17.01
C PRO A 64 -4.91 12.26 16.03
N GLY A 65 -5.88 13.12 16.41
CA GLY A 65 -6.31 14.28 15.62
C GLY A 65 -5.27 15.39 15.44
N GLN A 66 -4.20 15.46 16.24
CA GLN A 66 -3.03 16.29 15.95
C GLN A 66 -2.17 15.67 14.85
N ARG A 67 -1.90 14.36 14.90
CA ARG A 67 -1.14 13.65 13.84
C ARG A 67 -1.84 13.75 12.49
N ARG A 68 -3.16 13.53 12.46
CA ARG A 68 -3.97 13.62 11.22
C ARG A 68 -3.80 14.96 10.49
N ARG A 69 -3.63 16.07 11.21
CA ARG A 69 -3.47 17.40 10.59
C ARG A 69 -2.11 17.65 9.95
N ASN A 70 -1.10 16.82 10.27
CA ASN A 70 0.27 16.95 9.74
C ASN A 70 0.69 15.76 8.87
N CYS A 71 -0.14 14.73 8.73
CA CYS A 71 0.15 13.52 7.96
C CYS A 71 -0.95 13.32 6.93
N GLN A 72 -0.60 13.28 5.64
CA GLN A 72 -1.52 12.90 4.57
C GLN A 72 -1.04 11.59 3.93
N LEU A 73 -2.00 10.73 3.57
CA LEU A 73 -1.77 9.44 2.93
C LEU A 73 -2.55 9.42 1.61
N VAL A 74 -1.83 9.63 0.52
CA VAL A 74 -2.36 9.56 -0.84
C VAL A 74 -2.21 8.14 -1.36
N TYR A 75 -3.33 7.44 -1.51
CA TYR A 75 -3.35 6.05 -1.95
C TYR A 75 -3.92 5.91 -3.36
N ILE A 76 -3.11 5.45 -4.30
CA ILE A 76 -3.49 5.34 -5.71
C ILE A 76 -4.08 3.94 -5.98
N LEU A 77 -5.38 3.90 -6.30
CA LEU A 77 -6.16 2.70 -6.64
C LEU A 77 -6.26 2.55 -8.16
N GLY A 78 -5.42 1.69 -8.76
CA GLY A 78 -5.53 1.36 -10.18
C GLY A 78 -6.27 0.05 -10.43
N VAL A 79 -7.13 -0.02 -11.46
CA VAL A 79 -7.58 -1.32 -11.99
C VAL A 79 -6.51 -1.86 -12.95
N GLU A 80 -6.11 -3.13 -12.82
CA GLU A 80 -5.23 -3.83 -13.78
C GLU A 80 -3.96 -3.07 -14.25
N GLY A 81 -3.19 -2.54 -13.31
CA GLY A 81 -1.82 -2.08 -13.56
C GLY A 81 -1.65 -0.59 -13.75
N VAL A 82 -2.72 0.19 -13.98
CA VAL A 82 -2.65 1.56 -14.54
C VAL A 82 -1.63 2.52 -13.89
N SER A 83 -1.38 2.37 -12.60
CA SER A 83 -0.34 3.12 -11.86
C SER A 83 1.10 2.98 -12.40
N HIS A 84 1.44 1.89 -13.11
CA HIS A 84 2.81 1.69 -13.66
C HIS A 84 3.15 2.58 -14.87
N HIS A 85 2.22 3.40 -15.36
CA HIS A 85 2.43 4.34 -16.47
C HIS A 85 3.14 5.65 -16.04
N GLY A 86 3.69 5.70 -14.82
CA GLY A 86 4.38 6.88 -14.27
C GLY A 86 3.51 7.74 -13.35
N PHE A 87 2.25 7.35 -13.07
CA PHE A 87 1.33 8.16 -12.28
C PHE A 87 1.82 8.43 -10.84
N GLU A 88 2.44 7.44 -10.19
CA GLU A 88 3.08 7.62 -8.87
C GLU A 88 4.08 8.80 -8.89
N HIS A 89 4.85 8.94 -9.98
CA HIS A 89 5.84 10.00 -10.10
C HIS A 89 5.21 11.38 -10.32
N ILE A 90 4.06 11.47 -11.00
CA ILE A 90 3.28 12.73 -11.09
C ILE A 90 2.93 13.19 -9.67
N ILE A 91 2.36 12.30 -8.84
CA ILE A 91 1.96 12.63 -7.46
C ILE A 91 3.16 12.98 -6.58
N LYS A 92 4.28 12.25 -6.70
CA LYS A 92 5.52 12.55 -5.97
C LYS A 92 6.12 13.89 -6.37
N HIS A 93 6.14 14.21 -7.67
CA HIS A 93 6.67 15.49 -8.12
C HIS A 93 5.77 16.65 -7.66
N LEU A 94 4.44 16.50 -7.78
CA LEU A 94 3.47 17.44 -7.22
C LEU A 94 3.67 17.63 -5.72
N ALA A 95 3.92 16.58 -4.95
CA ALA A 95 4.21 16.67 -3.51
C ALA A 95 5.55 17.39 -3.23
N SER A 96 6.59 17.14 -4.03
CA SER A 96 7.94 17.67 -3.82
C SER A 96 8.04 19.19 -3.96
N ILE A 97 7.12 19.80 -4.71
CA ILE A 97 7.05 21.24 -4.90
C ILE A 97 6.13 21.94 -3.88
N GLN A 98 5.43 21.18 -3.03
CA GLN A 98 4.55 21.76 -2.01
C GLN A 98 5.31 22.32 -0.81
N LYS A 99 4.74 23.38 -0.24
CA LYS A 99 5.14 23.95 1.04
C LYS A 99 3.89 24.21 1.88
N ASP A 100 4.01 24.02 3.18
CA ASP A 100 2.96 24.39 4.13
C ASP A 100 2.76 25.91 4.10
N THR A 101 1.52 26.37 3.90
CA THR A 101 1.22 27.78 3.66
C THR A 101 1.44 28.68 4.88
N VAL A 102 1.55 28.10 6.07
CA VAL A 102 1.74 28.84 7.34
C VAL A 102 3.23 28.94 7.68
N SER A 103 3.97 27.82 7.61
CA SER A 103 5.38 27.74 7.98
C SER A 103 6.35 27.96 6.81
N ASN A 104 5.87 27.90 5.56
CA ASN A 104 6.67 27.89 4.33
C ASN A 104 7.71 26.74 4.25
N ILE A 105 7.51 25.68 5.06
CA ILE A 105 8.38 24.50 5.07
C ILE A 105 7.93 23.50 3.99
N PRO A 106 8.85 22.94 3.18
CA PRO A 106 8.51 21.89 2.21
C PRO A 106 7.93 20.63 2.87
N TYR A 107 7.08 19.92 2.12
CA TYR A 107 6.52 18.64 2.59
C TYR A 107 7.58 17.54 2.64
N ASP A 108 7.53 16.67 3.66
CA ASP A 108 8.36 15.46 3.78
C ASP A 108 7.69 14.29 3.05
N ILE A 109 8.27 13.84 1.93
CA ILE A 109 7.76 12.67 1.20
C ILE A 109 8.30 11.40 1.87
N VAL A 110 7.49 10.85 2.76
CA VAL A 110 7.81 9.70 3.62
C VAL A 110 8.43 8.52 2.85
N ASN A 111 7.91 8.24 1.66
CA ASN A 111 8.25 7.04 0.89
C ASN A 111 9.55 7.17 0.07
N GLU A 112 10.28 8.29 0.18
CA GLU A 112 11.65 8.43 -0.31
C GLU A 112 12.68 7.85 0.68
N ASP A 113 12.37 7.84 1.98
CA ASP A 113 13.13 7.08 2.97
C ASP A 113 12.81 5.57 2.82
N MET A 114 13.80 4.77 2.45
CA MET A 114 13.63 3.33 2.25
C MET A 114 13.17 2.58 3.52
N LYS A 115 13.57 3.02 4.71
CA LYS A 115 13.17 2.39 5.98
C LYS A 115 11.73 2.73 6.29
N LYS A 116 11.31 4.00 6.17
CA LYS A 116 9.91 4.40 6.34
C LYS A 116 9.01 3.68 5.31
N ARG A 117 9.43 3.63 4.05
CA ARG A 117 8.74 2.87 2.98
C ARG A 117 8.60 1.39 3.32
N ASN A 118 9.67 0.72 3.76
CA ASN A 118 9.63 -0.70 4.12
C ASN A 118 8.73 -0.97 5.34
N ASN A 119 8.71 -0.08 6.33
CA ASN A 119 7.75 -0.17 7.44
C ASN A 119 6.30 -0.09 6.94
N PHE A 120 6.01 0.80 6.00
CA PHE A 120 4.68 0.98 5.42
C PHE A 120 4.23 -0.23 4.59
N LEU A 121 5.12 -0.76 3.72
CA LEU A 121 4.85 -1.99 2.96
C LEU A 121 4.63 -3.20 3.88
N PHE A 122 5.41 -3.32 4.97
CA PHE A 122 5.21 -4.36 5.98
C PHE A 122 3.84 -4.22 6.67
N ALA A 123 3.43 -2.99 7.00
CA ALA A 123 2.16 -2.74 7.68
C ALA A 123 0.92 -3.02 6.79
N LEU A 124 1.00 -2.70 5.49
CA LEU A 124 -0.11 -2.92 4.56
C LEU A 124 -0.24 -4.36 4.05
N TYR A 125 0.87 -4.97 3.64
CA TYR A 125 0.86 -6.25 2.92
C TYR A 125 1.38 -7.42 3.76
N GLY A 126 1.97 -7.15 4.94
CA GLY A 126 2.76 -8.12 5.68
C GLY A 126 4.08 -8.51 5.00
N GLU A 127 4.40 -7.84 3.88
CA GLU A 127 5.53 -8.14 3.02
C GLU A 127 6.79 -7.45 3.55
N TYR A 128 7.62 -8.22 4.25
CA TYR A 128 9.04 -7.92 4.44
C TYR A 128 9.87 -8.95 3.68
N ASN A 129 11.10 -8.62 3.27
CA ASN A 129 11.98 -9.59 2.64
C ASN A 129 12.51 -10.58 3.69
N ARG A 130 11.65 -11.55 4.04
CA ARG A 130 11.92 -12.58 5.07
C ARG A 130 13.17 -13.41 4.76
N THR A 131 13.62 -13.47 3.52
CA THR A 131 14.87 -14.16 3.15
C THR A 131 16.09 -13.41 3.67
N ILE A 132 16.17 -12.09 3.42
CA ILE A 132 17.24 -11.24 3.98
C ILE A 132 17.15 -11.24 5.51
N ALA A 133 15.95 -10.99 6.05
CA ALA A 133 15.74 -10.90 7.50
C ALA A 133 16.20 -12.16 8.25
N LYS A 134 15.80 -13.35 7.76
CA LYS A 134 16.18 -14.63 8.38
C LYS A 134 17.64 -14.99 8.19
N GLN A 135 18.28 -14.57 7.10
CA GLN A 135 19.71 -14.81 6.88
C GLN A 135 20.58 -13.99 7.84
N ASN A 136 20.10 -12.80 8.25
CA ASN A 136 20.83 -11.89 9.13
C ASN A 136 20.44 -12.00 10.62
N GLY A 137 19.44 -12.81 10.97
CA GLY A 137 18.89 -12.86 12.33
C GLY A 137 18.12 -11.59 12.72
N GLU A 138 17.65 -10.81 11.75
CA GLU A 138 16.99 -9.52 11.97
C GLU A 138 15.56 -9.69 12.51
N ILE A 139 15.23 -8.85 13.48
CA ILE A 139 13.85 -8.61 13.94
C ILE A 139 13.05 -7.99 12.76
N LEU A 140 11.76 -8.32 12.63
CA LEU A 140 10.93 -7.69 11.59
C LEU A 140 10.83 -6.17 11.82
N PRO A 141 10.46 -5.39 10.79
CA PRO A 141 10.18 -3.96 10.93
C PRO A 141 9.33 -3.65 12.16
N MET A 142 9.68 -2.58 12.86
CA MET A 142 8.97 -2.10 14.06
C MET A 142 8.99 -3.10 15.25
N GLY A 143 9.91 -4.06 15.27
CA GLY A 143 10.17 -4.90 16.45
C GLY A 143 9.31 -6.18 16.54
N TYR A 144 8.57 -6.52 15.48
CA TYR A 144 7.61 -7.63 15.51
C TYR A 144 8.28 -9.01 15.32
N ASN A 145 7.72 -10.05 15.95
CA ASN A 145 8.14 -11.45 15.77
C ASN A 145 7.30 -12.21 14.73
N HIS A 146 6.13 -11.68 14.38
CA HIS A 146 5.23 -12.19 13.35
C HIS A 146 4.59 -11.00 12.63
N THR A 147 4.06 -11.20 11.42
CA THR A 147 3.27 -10.16 10.74
C THR A 147 1.98 -9.93 11.55
N PRO A 148 1.75 -8.74 12.13
CA PRO A 148 0.50 -8.42 12.81
C PRO A 148 -0.65 -8.22 11.79
N PRO A 149 -1.92 -8.20 12.25
CA PRO A 149 -3.04 -7.73 11.44
C PRO A 149 -2.82 -6.30 10.91
N LEU A 150 -3.36 -6.02 9.72
CA LEU A 150 -3.34 -4.69 9.07
C LEU A 150 -3.85 -3.57 9.99
N ASP A 151 -4.84 -3.88 10.81
CA ASP A 151 -5.56 -3.01 11.73
C ASP A 151 -5.09 -3.13 13.20
N ASP A 152 -3.94 -3.76 13.45
CA ASP A 152 -3.31 -3.80 14.77
C ASP A 152 -3.05 -2.36 15.29
N PRO A 153 -3.67 -1.93 16.41
CA PRO A 153 -3.57 -0.53 16.83
C PRO A 153 -2.14 -0.09 17.12
N HIS A 154 -1.30 -1.00 17.62
CA HIS A 154 0.09 -0.71 17.96
C HIS A 154 0.97 -0.55 16.71
N LEU A 155 0.77 -1.41 15.70
CA LEU A 155 1.42 -1.32 14.40
C LEU A 155 1.14 0.04 13.76
N VAL A 156 -0.13 0.44 13.73
CA VAL A 156 -0.56 1.69 13.09
C VAL A 156 -0.05 2.91 13.89
N GLU A 157 -0.14 2.90 15.21
CA GLU A 157 0.42 3.96 16.08
C GLU A 157 1.93 4.12 15.88
N GLN A 158 2.68 3.01 15.88
CA GLN A 158 4.12 3.00 15.63
C GLN A 158 4.47 3.47 14.22
N LEU A 159 3.77 2.95 13.20
CA LEU A 159 4.00 3.31 11.80
C LEU A 159 3.91 4.82 11.60
N PHE A 160 2.86 5.45 12.11
CA PHE A 160 2.69 6.90 12.02
C PHE A 160 3.62 7.68 12.95
N ALA A 161 4.03 7.13 14.10
CA ALA A 161 5.05 7.77 14.95
C ALA A 161 6.40 7.92 14.24
N HIS A 162 6.78 6.94 13.41
CA HIS A 162 8.02 6.97 12.62
C HIS A 162 7.86 7.69 11.28
N SER A 163 6.68 7.59 10.66
CA SER A 163 6.43 8.14 9.32
C SER A 163 6.12 9.64 9.36
N CYS A 164 5.29 10.05 10.31
CA CYS A 164 4.74 11.39 10.47
C CYS A 164 4.95 11.90 11.92
N PRO A 165 6.19 12.13 12.35
CA PRO A 165 6.50 12.66 13.69
C PRO A 165 5.94 14.09 13.89
N HIS A 166 5.95 14.57 15.14
CA HIS A 166 5.62 15.96 15.46
C HIS A 166 6.84 16.87 15.35
N ASP A 167 7.46 16.92 14.17
CA ASP A 167 8.65 17.76 13.91
C ASP A 167 8.30 19.17 13.37
N GLY A 168 7.00 19.47 13.24
CA GLY A 168 6.48 20.74 12.71
C GLY A 168 6.24 20.75 11.19
N LYS A 169 6.59 19.68 10.46
CA LYS A 169 6.35 19.57 9.02
C LYS A 169 4.98 18.99 8.69
N LYS A 170 4.64 19.08 7.40
CA LYS A 170 3.65 18.21 6.77
C LYS A 170 4.38 17.02 6.15
N HIS A 171 3.85 15.82 6.36
CA HIS A 171 4.37 14.58 5.82
C HIS A 171 3.36 14.00 4.84
N VAL A 172 3.83 13.54 3.68
CA VAL A 172 2.99 12.89 2.66
C VAL A 172 3.50 11.47 2.39
N ILE A 173 2.62 10.50 2.64
CA ILE A 173 2.80 9.10 2.28
C ILE A 173 2.11 8.90 0.93
N ILE A 174 2.86 8.41 -0.08
CA ILE A 174 2.32 8.13 -1.41
C ILE A 174 2.57 6.65 -1.71
N ASP A 175 1.50 5.85 -1.73
CA ASP A 175 1.56 4.43 -2.08
C ASP A 175 0.50 4.07 -3.14
N TRP A 176 0.71 2.95 -3.81
CA TRP A 176 -0.15 2.50 -4.90
C TRP A 176 -0.17 0.98 -5.03
N HIS A 177 -1.36 0.41 -5.20
CA HIS A 177 -1.46 -0.94 -5.77
C HIS A 177 -2.53 -0.99 -6.85
N SER A 178 -2.33 -1.91 -7.78
CA SER A 178 -3.35 -2.30 -8.72
C SER A 178 -4.24 -3.40 -8.14
N PHE A 179 -5.53 -3.32 -8.40
CA PHE A 179 -6.53 -4.31 -8.02
C PHE A 179 -7.07 -4.98 -9.30
N PRO A 180 -7.02 -6.31 -9.44
CA PRO A 180 -6.22 -7.25 -8.63
C PRO A 180 -4.71 -7.09 -8.89
N SER A 181 -3.87 -7.22 -7.86
CA SER A 181 -2.41 -7.27 -8.03
C SER A 181 -1.93 -8.70 -8.34
N GLY A 182 -0.82 -8.79 -9.08
CA GLY A 182 0.05 -9.98 -9.16
C GLY A 182 -0.53 -11.21 -9.88
N ARG A 183 0.10 -11.63 -10.97
CA ARG A 183 -0.16 -12.98 -11.53
C ARG A 183 0.14 -14.05 -10.47
N PHE A 184 -0.70 -15.08 -10.35
CA PHE A 184 -0.58 -16.16 -9.37
C PHE A 184 0.75 -16.97 -9.44
N GLN A 185 1.45 -16.90 -10.59
CA GLN A 185 2.76 -17.52 -10.87
C GLN A 185 3.92 -16.50 -10.90
N GLY A 186 3.72 -15.27 -10.43
CA GLY A 186 4.76 -14.25 -10.46
C GLY A 186 5.96 -14.61 -9.58
N LYS A 187 7.18 -14.45 -10.10
CA LYS A 187 8.43 -14.58 -9.30
C LYS A 187 8.87 -13.27 -8.63
N ARG A 188 8.10 -12.19 -8.76
CA ARG A 188 8.47 -10.89 -8.19
C ARG A 188 8.25 -10.93 -6.68
N PRO A 189 9.30 -10.76 -5.84
CA PRO A 189 9.08 -10.53 -4.42
C PRO A 189 8.32 -9.20 -4.25
N LEU A 190 7.57 -9.07 -3.15
CA LEU A 190 6.80 -7.87 -2.80
C LEU A 190 5.66 -7.57 -3.80
N ARG A 191 4.79 -8.57 -4.05
CA ARG A 191 3.54 -8.37 -4.80
C ARG A 191 2.53 -9.44 -4.44
N VAL A 192 1.53 -9.08 -3.64
CA VAL A 192 0.41 -9.96 -3.31
C VAL A 192 -0.21 -10.57 -4.58
N HIS A 193 -0.21 -11.90 -4.63
CA HIS A 193 -0.57 -12.70 -5.81
C HIS A 193 -2.05 -13.08 -5.85
N ARG A 194 -2.65 -13.08 -7.05
CA ARG A 194 -4.00 -13.62 -7.28
C ARG A 194 -4.11 -15.05 -6.75
N GLN A 195 -5.27 -15.37 -6.15
CA GLN A 195 -5.55 -16.75 -5.75
C GLN A 195 -5.85 -17.60 -6.99
N LYS A 196 -5.36 -18.86 -6.96
CA LYS A 196 -5.54 -19.81 -8.07
C LYS A 196 -7.01 -20.07 -8.37
N ASP A 197 -7.85 -20.16 -7.35
CA ASP A 197 -9.24 -20.62 -7.48
C ASP A 197 -10.15 -19.59 -8.17
N TRP A 198 -9.75 -18.31 -8.22
CA TRP A 198 -10.50 -17.26 -8.92
C TRP A 198 -10.68 -17.53 -10.42
N ILE A 199 -9.84 -18.37 -11.04
CA ILE A 199 -10.02 -18.78 -12.45
C ILE A 199 -11.25 -19.68 -12.68
N HIS A 200 -11.87 -20.15 -11.60
CA HIS A 200 -13.04 -21.03 -11.60
C HIS A 200 -14.29 -20.33 -11.01
N MET A 201 -14.20 -19.03 -10.73
CA MET A 201 -15.26 -18.26 -10.06
C MET A 201 -15.77 -17.16 -10.99
N SER A 202 -17.07 -16.88 -10.93
CA SER A 202 -17.66 -15.69 -11.53
C SER A 202 -17.22 -14.42 -10.79
N SER A 203 -17.28 -13.28 -11.46
CA SER A 203 -17.08 -11.96 -10.85
C SER A 203 -17.92 -11.72 -9.58
N SER A 204 -19.14 -12.23 -9.51
CA SER A 204 -20.03 -12.14 -8.34
C SER A 204 -19.52 -12.95 -7.14
N GLU A 205 -18.98 -14.15 -7.38
CA GLU A 205 -18.41 -15.01 -6.33
C GLU A 205 -17.07 -14.45 -5.84
N ILE A 206 -16.20 -13.99 -6.76
CA ILE A 206 -14.93 -13.34 -6.41
C ILE A 206 -15.19 -12.14 -5.51
N ALA A 207 -16.14 -11.28 -5.88
CA ALA A 207 -16.53 -10.09 -5.12
C ALA A 207 -17.04 -10.37 -3.70
N LYS A 208 -17.47 -11.60 -3.40
CA LYS A 208 -17.94 -12.04 -2.07
C LYS A 208 -16.89 -12.88 -1.32
N SER A 209 -15.84 -13.34 -2.01
CA SER A 209 -14.84 -14.22 -1.43
C SER A 209 -14.00 -13.50 -0.35
N LYS A 210 -13.78 -14.18 0.78
CA LYS A 210 -12.92 -13.65 1.85
C LYS A 210 -11.52 -13.30 1.34
N ALA A 211 -10.97 -14.08 0.40
CA ALA A 211 -9.65 -13.82 -0.14
C ALA A 211 -9.60 -12.52 -0.97
N ALA A 212 -10.55 -12.28 -1.88
CA ALA A 212 -10.54 -11.06 -2.69
C ALA A 212 -10.84 -9.80 -1.87
N LEU A 213 -11.71 -9.90 -0.85
CA LEU A 213 -11.99 -8.80 0.09
C LEU A 213 -10.77 -8.37 0.93
N ASN A 214 -9.71 -9.18 0.96
CA ASN A 214 -8.45 -8.88 1.63
C ASN A 214 -7.27 -8.81 0.63
N HIS A 215 -7.51 -8.55 -0.66
CA HIS A 215 -6.47 -8.54 -1.70
C HIS A 215 -6.32 -7.17 -2.39
N PRO A 216 -5.09 -6.59 -2.46
CA PRO A 216 -3.87 -7.03 -1.78
C PRO A 216 -3.95 -6.85 -0.26
N PHE A 217 -4.88 -6.01 0.21
CA PHE A 217 -5.32 -5.90 1.60
C PHE A 217 -6.79 -5.48 1.64
N ASN A 218 -7.35 -5.37 2.84
CA ASN A 218 -8.74 -4.96 3.05
C ASN A 218 -8.86 -3.43 3.14
N LEU A 219 -9.34 -2.79 2.06
CA LEU A 219 -9.51 -1.34 1.97
C LEU A 219 -10.35 -0.74 3.11
N THR A 220 -11.36 -1.47 3.60
CA THR A 220 -12.22 -1.00 4.70
C THR A 220 -11.46 -0.98 6.02
N ALA A 221 -10.74 -2.06 6.35
CA ALA A 221 -9.93 -2.14 7.57
C ALA A 221 -8.77 -1.13 7.54
N PHE A 222 -8.10 -0.99 6.40
CA PHE A 222 -7.09 0.06 6.17
C PHE A 222 -7.65 1.45 6.45
N TYR A 223 -8.74 1.85 5.79
CA TYR A 223 -9.30 3.19 5.99
C TYR A 223 -9.70 3.43 7.46
N ILE A 224 -10.42 2.50 8.09
CA ILE A 224 -10.87 2.62 9.49
C ILE A 224 -9.70 2.75 10.48
N ALA A 225 -8.63 1.98 10.32
CA ALA A 225 -7.51 2.00 11.25
C ALA A 225 -6.58 3.21 11.02
N TYR A 226 -6.30 3.58 9.77
CA TYR A 226 -5.27 4.57 9.42
C TYR A 226 -5.82 6.02 9.43
N SER A 227 -7.10 6.23 9.13
CA SER A 227 -7.75 7.56 9.09
C SER A 227 -7.75 8.31 10.42
N ARG A 228 -7.45 7.63 11.53
CA ARG A 228 -7.26 8.26 12.85
C ARG A 228 -5.96 9.06 12.95
N TYR A 229 -4.97 8.73 12.12
CA TYR A 229 -3.59 9.23 12.22
C TYR A 229 -3.15 10.04 11.00
N ALA A 230 -3.82 9.89 9.86
CA ALA A 230 -3.55 10.61 8.62
C ALA A 230 -4.84 11.03 7.90
N ASP A 231 -4.76 12.13 7.16
CA ASP A 231 -5.76 12.46 6.15
C ASP A 231 -5.60 11.52 4.94
N ILE A 232 -6.57 10.65 4.70
CA ILE A 232 -6.49 9.66 3.62
C ILE A 232 -7.19 10.19 2.38
N LYS A 233 -6.50 10.17 1.24
CA LYS A 233 -7.05 10.56 -0.06
C LYS A 233 -6.81 9.43 -1.06
N PHE A 234 -7.88 8.89 -1.65
CA PHE A 234 -7.77 7.85 -2.68
C PHE A 234 -7.84 8.46 -4.09
N ILE A 235 -6.81 8.21 -4.90
CA ILE A 235 -6.84 8.56 -6.33
C ILE A 235 -7.20 7.29 -7.12
N VAL A 236 -8.38 7.27 -7.73
CA VAL A 236 -8.90 6.12 -8.46
C VAL A 236 -8.50 6.26 -9.93
N LEU A 237 -7.56 5.44 -10.39
CA LEU A 237 -7.12 5.45 -11.79
C LEU A 237 -8.01 4.56 -12.65
N HIS A 238 -8.76 5.18 -13.55
CA HIS A 238 -9.50 4.51 -14.61
C HIS A 238 -8.71 4.53 -15.93
N ARG A 239 -8.75 3.39 -16.64
CA ARG A 239 -8.31 3.23 -18.02
C ARG A 239 -9.40 2.45 -18.78
N PRO A 240 -9.60 2.69 -20.09
CA PRO A 240 -10.59 1.95 -20.89
C PRO A 240 -10.52 0.44 -20.65
N TYR A 241 -11.68 -0.20 -20.45
CA TYR A 241 -11.74 -1.54 -19.88
C TYR A 241 -11.05 -2.58 -20.77
N LEU A 242 -11.28 -2.53 -22.09
CA LEU A 242 -10.65 -3.45 -23.05
C LEU A 242 -9.13 -3.34 -23.04
N GLU A 243 -8.60 -2.13 -22.92
CA GLU A 243 -7.17 -1.87 -22.83
C GLU A 243 -6.53 -2.42 -21.55
N ALA A 244 -7.26 -2.34 -20.43
CA ALA A 244 -6.84 -2.90 -19.15
C ALA A 244 -6.72 -4.44 -19.26
N ILE A 245 -7.75 -5.11 -19.79
CA ILE A 245 -7.74 -6.56 -20.03
C ILE A 245 -6.65 -6.96 -21.04
N ALA A 246 -6.52 -6.24 -22.17
CA ALA A 246 -5.49 -6.52 -23.17
C ALA A 246 -4.06 -6.38 -22.60
N SER A 247 -3.85 -5.48 -21.64
CA SER A 247 -2.53 -5.27 -21.04
C SER A 247 -2.00 -6.49 -20.29
N HIS A 248 -2.89 -7.36 -19.82
CA HIS A 248 -2.59 -8.61 -19.13
C HIS A 248 -3.33 -9.81 -19.75
N ALA A 249 -3.60 -9.80 -21.05
CA ALA A 249 -4.39 -10.82 -21.77
C ALA A 249 -3.95 -12.28 -21.57
N ASN A 250 -2.67 -12.50 -21.24
CA ASN A 250 -2.09 -13.82 -20.97
C ASN A 250 -1.98 -14.16 -19.47
N TRP A 251 -2.55 -13.35 -18.59
CA TRP A 251 -2.78 -13.69 -17.18
C TRP A 251 -4.04 -14.54 -17.10
N ASP A 252 -4.14 -15.34 -16.03
CA ASP A 252 -5.36 -16.07 -15.67
C ASP A 252 -5.92 -16.99 -16.80
N ARG A 253 -5.01 -17.47 -17.67
CA ARG A 253 -5.21 -18.35 -18.84
C ARG A 253 -5.82 -17.69 -20.08
N THR A 254 -6.87 -16.88 -19.96
CA THR A 254 -7.53 -16.24 -21.12
C THR A 254 -8.02 -14.82 -20.79
N PRO A 255 -8.21 -13.94 -21.79
CA PRO A 255 -8.79 -12.61 -21.58
C PRO A 255 -10.19 -12.63 -20.96
N ILE A 256 -11.00 -13.66 -21.24
CA ILE A 256 -12.34 -13.83 -20.66
C ILE A 256 -12.25 -14.08 -19.14
N ILE A 257 -11.42 -15.04 -18.70
CA ILE A 257 -11.25 -15.36 -17.28
C ILE A 257 -10.63 -14.18 -16.55
N HIS A 258 -9.60 -13.57 -17.14
CA HIS A 258 -8.97 -12.36 -16.61
C HIS A 258 -10.00 -11.23 -16.43
N SER A 259 -10.88 -11.02 -17.41
CA SER A 259 -11.98 -10.05 -17.36
C SER A 259 -13.00 -10.32 -16.24
N GLU A 260 -13.39 -11.58 -16.00
CA GLU A 260 -14.25 -11.92 -14.85
C GLU A 260 -13.57 -11.60 -13.51
N ILE A 261 -12.29 -11.92 -13.37
CA ILE A 261 -11.52 -11.58 -12.16
C ILE A 261 -11.49 -10.07 -11.97
N THR A 262 -11.13 -9.30 -13.01
CA THR A 262 -11.12 -7.84 -12.97
C THR A 262 -12.51 -7.26 -12.59
N ARG A 263 -13.61 -7.80 -13.14
CA ARG A 263 -14.98 -7.39 -12.78
C ARG A 263 -15.28 -7.63 -11.29
N GLY A 264 -14.88 -8.78 -10.74
CA GLY A 264 -15.05 -9.06 -9.32
C GLY A 264 -14.35 -8.04 -8.42
N PHE A 265 -13.17 -7.58 -8.81
CA PHE A 265 -12.46 -6.51 -8.10
C PHE A 265 -13.08 -5.13 -8.31
N ILE A 266 -13.60 -4.81 -9.50
CA ILE A 266 -14.39 -3.58 -9.72
C ILE A 266 -15.63 -3.55 -8.80
N TYR A 267 -16.32 -4.68 -8.60
CA TYR A 267 -17.42 -4.77 -7.64
C TYR A 267 -16.98 -4.61 -6.17
N ILE A 268 -15.75 -4.94 -5.81
CA ILE A 268 -15.18 -4.66 -4.47
C ILE A 268 -14.86 -3.17 -4.34
N LEU A 269 -14.11 -2.61 -5.30
CA LEU A 269 -13.75 -1.19 -5.33
C LEU A 269 -15.00 -0.30 -5.29
N ARG A 270 -16.00 -0.57 -6.13
CA ARG A 270 -17.22 0.25 -6.19
C ARG A 270 -17.94 0.31 -4.85
N ARG A 271 -18.15 -0.84 -4.18
CA ARG A 271 -18.76 -0.89 -2.83
C ARG A 271 -17.96 -0.12 -1.78
N PHE A 272 -16.63 -0.10 -1.89
CA PHE A 272 -15.79 0.72 -1.02
C PHE A 272 -15.99 2.22 -1.31
N LEU A 273 -15.92 2.63 -2.57
CA LEU A 273 -16.08 4.03 -2.99
C LEU A 273 -17.48 4.60 -2.70
N ASP A 274 -18.54 3.79 -2.84
CA ASP A 274 -19.91 4.18 -2.48
C ASP A 274 -20.07 4.35 -0.95
N LYS A 275 -19.51 3.41 -0.17
CA LYS A 275 -19.60 3.46 1.29
C LYS A 275 -18.77 4.61 1.90
N TYR A 276 -17.68 4.97 1.22
CA TYR A 276 -16.70 5.96 1.68
C TYR A 276 -16.49 7.08 0.65
N ALA A 277 -17.59 7.72 0.22
CA ALA A 277 -17.54 8.86 -0.67
C ALA A 277 -16.90 10.11 -0.02
N VAL A 278 -17.13 10.27 1.29
CA VAL A 278 -16.57 11.34 2.13
C VAL A 278 -15.81 10.76 3.32
N ASP A 279 -14.84 11.52 3.83
CA ASP A 279 -14.17 11.17 5.08
C ASP A 279 -15.10 11.43 6.26
N THR A 280 -15.29 10.44 7.13
CA THR A 280 -16.24 10.54 8.25
C THR A 280 -15.81 11.47 9.37
N THR A 281 -14.56 11.95 9.35
CA THR A 281 -13.96 12.86 10.34
C THR A 281 -14.03 14.31 9.86
N THR A 282 -13.73 14.58 8.60
CA THR A 282 -13.66 15.97 8.07
C THR A 282 -14.89 16.37 7.25
N GLY A 283 -15.63 15.40 6.71
CA GLY A 283 -16.70 15.62 5.74
C GLY A 283 -16.22 15.86 4.30
N ASP A 284 -14.90 15.96 4.09
CA ASP A 284 -14.32 16.18 2.75
C ASP A 284 -14.52 14.98 1.84
N ARG A 285 -14.42 15.20 0.52
CA ARG A 285 -14.33 14.13 -0.47
C ARG A 285 -13.12 13.22 -0.14
N LEU A 286 -13.37 11.91 -0.06
CA LEU A 286 -12.32 10.93 0.26
C LEU A 286 -11.58 10.42 -0.98
N TRP A 287 -12.24 10.42 -2.14
CA TRP A 287 -11.68 9.92 -3.39
C TRP A 287 -11.96 10.82 -4.59
N HIS A 288 -11.07 10.74 -5.58
CA HIS A 288 -11.20 11.41 -6.87
C HIS A 288 -10.87 10.42 -7.99
N LEU A 289 -11.67 10.43 -9.06
CA LEU A 289 -11.48 9.59 -10.24
C LEU A 289 -10.59 10.32 -11.24
N VAL A 290 -9.62 9.60 -11.80
CA VAL A 290 -8.78 10.09 -12.88
C VAL A 290 -9.00 9.23 -14.11
N CYS A 291 -9.50 9.84 -15.18
CA CYS A 291 -9.62 9.20 -16.47
C CYS A 291 -8.27 9.32 -17.21
N VAL A 292 -7.52 8.23 -17.36
CA VAL A 292 -6.21 8.26 -18.04
C VAL A 292 -6.29 8.80 -19.47
N GLN A 293 -7.49 8.75 -20.08
CA GLN A 293 -7.79 9.39 -21.37
C GLN A 293 -7.45 10.89 -21.40
N GLU A 294 -7.62 11.63 -20.29
CA GLU A 294 -7.44 13.09 -20.20
C GLU A 294 -5.97 13.54 -20.21
N ILE A 295 -5.04 12.62 -19.92
CA ILE A 295 -3.60 12.90 -19.82
C ILE A 295 -2.76 12.17 -20.88
N SER A 296 -3.42 11.45 -21.79
CA SER A 296 -2.84 10.54 -22.79
C SER A 296 -2.99 11.12 -24.20
N SER A 297 -1.86 11.46 -24.83
CA SER A 297 -1.72 12.12 -26.14
C SER A 297 -2.54 11.48 -27.27
N LYS A 298 -2.71 10.15 -27.25
CA LYS A 298 -3.49 9.42 -28.25
C LYS A 298 -4.96 9.84 -28.34
N PHE A 299 -5.54 10.45 -27.29
CA PHE A 299 -6.91 10.99 -27.31
C PHE A 299 -7.00 12.45 -27.81
N TYR A 300 -5.86 13.08 -28.08
CA TYR A 300 -5.75 14.46 -28.54
C TYR A 300 -5.35 14.58 -30.02
N ASN A 301 -5.29 13.46 -30.76
CA ASN A 301 -4.83 13.42 -32.17
C ASN A 301 -3.43 14.03 -32.38
N ASN A 302 -2.55 13.93 -31.35
CA ASN A 302 -1.25 14.59 -31.28
C ASN A 302 -1.29 16.13 -31.23
N ASP A 303 -2.43 16.74 -30.89
CA ASP A 303 -2.52 18.17 -30.54
C ASP A 303 -1.89 18.39 -29.15
N GLU A 304 -0.59 18.71 -29.17
CA GLU A 304 0.19 18.96 -27.95
C GLU A 304 -0.34 20.16 -27.16
N THR A 305 -0.93 21.17 -27.81
CA THR A 305 -1.47 22.34 -27.11
C THR A 305 -2.70 21.97 -26.28
N ARG A 306 -3.61 21.18 -26.86
CA ARG A 306 -4.79 20.67 -26.13
C ARG A 306 -4.40 19.66 -25.06
N LEU A 307 -3.39 18.82 -25.31
CA LEU A 307 -2.87 17.88 -24.32
C LEU A 307 -2.28 18.60 -23.10
N GLN A 308 -1.44 19.63 -23.33
CA GLN A 308 -0.83 20.41 -22.25
C GLN A 308 -1.88 21.21 -21.46
N LEU A 309 -2.91 21.74 -22.13
CA LEU A 309 -4.04 22.38 -21.44
C LEU A 309 -4.83 21.40 -20.57
N ALA A 310 -5.10 20.18 -21.07
CA ALA A 310 -5.79 19.14 -20.30
C ALA A 310 -4.96 18.68 -19.10
N ARG A 311 -3.66 18.43 -19.30
CA ARG A 311 -2.70 18.10 -18.23
C ARG A 311 -2.60 19.16 -17.15
N ARG A 312 -2.69 20.44 -17.52
CA ARG A 312 -2.73 21.55 -16.56
C ARG A 312 -3.99 21.52 -15.69
N ARG A 313 -5.18 21.43 -16.32
CA ARG A 313 -6.47 21.33 -15.60
C ARG A 313 -6.51 20.13 -14.67
N PHE A 314 -6.02 18.98 -15.14
CA PHE A 314 -5.85 17.80 -14.32
C PHE A 314 -4.98 18.05 -13.07
N VAL A 315 -3.86 18.78 -13.21
CA VAL A 315 -3.03 19.15 -12.05
C VAL A 315 -3.78 20.10 -11.11
N GLU A 316 -4.48 21.10 -11.64
CA GLU A 316 -5.31 22.04 -10.87
C GLU A 316 -6.35 21.28 -10.03
N GLU A 317 -7.22 20.48 -10.66
CA GLU A 317 -8.27 19.66 -10.02
C GLU A 317 -7.70 18.69 -8.97
N LEU A 318 -6.54 18.10 -9.26
CA LEU A 318 -5.91 17.15 -8.35
C LEU A 318 -5.29 17.86 -7.13
N THR A 319 -4.68 19.04 -7.31
CA THR A 319 -4.18 19.85 -6.18
C THR A 319 -5.33 20.36 -5.31
N GLU A 320 -6.45 20.76 -5.91
CA GLU A 320 -7.68 21.12 -5.18
C GLU A 320 -8.19 19.94 -4.34
N PHE A 321 -8.35 18.75 -4.93
CA PHE A 321 -8.82 17.55 -4.22
C PHE A 321 -7.92 17.14 -3.04
N LEU A 322 -6.60 17.25 -3.23
CA LEU A 322 -5.59 16.93 -2.20
C LEU A 322 -5.42 18.05 -1.15
N ASN A 323 -6.07 19.21 -1.35
CA ASN A 323 -5.86 20.44 -0.58
C ASN A 323 -4.37 20.84 -0.54
N TRP A 324 -3.72 20.79 -1.69
CA TRP A 324 -2.34 21.23 -1.90
C TRP A 324 -2.33 22.61 -2.54
N PRO A 325 -1.42 23.51 -2.14
CA PRO A 325 -1.22 24.77 -2.84
C PRO A 325 -1.03 24.57 -4.35
N MET A 326 -1.81 25.30 -5.16
CA MET A 326 -1.65 25.28 -6.61
C MET A 326 -0.23 25.76 -6.95
N ASN A 327 0.53 24.92 -7.63
CA ASN A 327 1.85 25.22 -8.16
C ASN A 327 1.90 24.75 -9.62
N GLU A 328 2.54 25.52 -10.49
CA GLU A 328 2.78 25.08 -11.87
C GLU A 328 3.68 23.83 -11.87
N CYS A 329 3.30 22.81 -12.64
CA CYS A 329 4.07 21.58 -12.77
C CYS A 329 4.34 21.22 -14.24
N PRO A 330 5.17 22.00 -14.95
CA PRO A 330 5.43 21.79 -16.39
C PRO A 330 6.01 20.40 -16.68
N ASN A 331 6.84 19.87 -15.77
CA ASN A 331 7.58 18.62 -15.95
C ASN A 331 6.89 17.40 -15.31
N CYS A 332 5.67 17.55 -14.78
CA CYS A 332 4.93 16.47 -14.12
C CYS A 332 4.82 15.20 -14.99
N PHE A 333 4.70 15.37 -16.30
CA PHE A 333 4.40 14.30 -17.24
C PHE A 333 5.63 13.74 -17.99
N ASP A 334 6.85 14.21 -17.71
CA ASP A 334 8.08 13.80 -18.42
C ASP A 334 8.36 12.29 -18.32
N VAL A 335 7.92 11.68 -17.22
CA VAL A 335 8.04 10.24 -16.92
C VAL A 335 6.76 9.46 -17.21
N TRP A 336 5.69 10.13 -17.69
CA TRP A 336 4.47 9.47 -18.13
C TRP A 336 4.74 8.61 -19.38
N ARG A 337 4.25 7.36 -19.40
CA ARG A 337 4.49 6.41 -20.49
C ARG A 337 3.20 5.73 -20.91
N GLU A 338 2.69 6.14 -22.06
CA GLU A 338 1.45 5.61 -22.62
C GLU A 338 1.61 4.15 -23.08
N SER A 339 0.53 3.38 -22.96
CA SER A 339 0.51 2.00 -23.44
C SER A 339 0.43 1.97 -24.97
N THR A 340 1.49 1.47 -25.62
CA THR A 340 1.58 1.26 -27.08
C THR A 340 0.87 0.00 -27.59
N LYS A 341 0.13 -0.70 -26.71
CA LYS A 341 -0.55 -1.95 -27.02
C LYS A 341 -1.84 -1.73 -27.83
N ASP A 342 -1.91 -2.32 -29.02
CA ASP A 342 -3.17 -2.51 -29.74
C ASP A 342 -4.04 -3.54 -29.01
N HIS A 343 -5.07 -3.05 -28.33
CA HIS A 343 -5.99 -3.89 -27.57
C HIS A 343 -6.93 -4.71 -28.47
N VAL A 344 -7.21 -4.26 -29.69
CA VAL A 344 -8.07 -4.99 -30.64
C VAL A 344 -7.33 -6.21 -31.15
N ALA A 345 -6.09 -6.02 -31.63
CA ALA A 345 -5.25 -7.12 -32.10
C ALA A 345 -4.90 -8.13 -30.99
N ILE A 346 -4.67 -7.66 -29.74
CA ILE A 346 -4.36 -8.55 -28.60
C ILE A 346 -5.58 -9.36 -28.15
N LEU A 347 -6.79 -8.78 -28.17
CA LEU A 347 -8.00 -9.48 -27.74
C LEU A 347 -8.54 -10.41 -28.83
N GLY A 348 -8.42 -10.06 -30.12
CA GLY A 348 -8.92 -10.86 -31.24
C GLY A 348 -10.37 -11.30 -31.02
N ASP A 349 -10.64 -12.59 -31.21
CA ASP A 349 -11.97 -13.20 -31.01
C ASP A 349 -12.57 -12.99 -29.61
N TYR A 350 -11.74 -12.72 -28.59
CA TYR A 350 -12.22 -12.44 -27.24
C TYR A 350 -12.81 -11.03 -27.09
N ALA A 351 -12.54 -10.10 -28.01
CA ALA A 351 -12.92 -8.69 -27.90
C ALA A 351 -14.43 -8.50 -27.68
N THR A 352 -15.27 -9.24 -28.41
CA THR A 352 -16.74 -9.18 -28.29
C THR A 352 -17.24 -9.57 -26.89
N THR A 353 -16.65 -10.63 -26.30
CA THR A 353 -17.01 -11.08 -24.94
C THR A 353 -16.51 -10.09 -23.89
N VAL A 354 -15.27 -9.59 -24.04
CA VAL A 354 -14.69 -8.58 -23.14
C VAL A 354 -15.44 -7.24 -23.24
N LYS A 355 -15.98 -6.86 -24.40
CA LYS A 355 -16.85 -5.68 -24.51
C LYS A 355 -18.19 -5.89 -23.82
N ARG A 356 -18.83 -7.06 -23.96
CA ARG A 356 -20.05 -7.41 -23.19
C ARG A 356 -19.81 -7.36 -21.67
N HIS A 357 -18.62 -7.78 -21.23
CA HIS A 357 -18.19 -7.65 -19.83
C HIS A 357 -18.05 -6.18 -19.41
N ALA A 358 -17.47 -5.32 -20.25
CA ALA A 358 -17.43 -3.87 -20.02
C ALA A 358 -18.83 -3.24 -19.99
N ASP A 359 -19.72 -3.62 -20.92
CA ASP A 359 -21.08 -3.11 -21.00
C ASP A 359 -21.90 -3.47 -19.74
N SER A 360 -21.65 -4.63 -19.13
CA SER A 360 -22.26 -5.01 -17.85
C SER A 360 -21.79 -4.19 -16.63
N LEU A 361 -20.80 -3.30 -16.82
CA LEU A 361 -20.34 -2.34 -15.83
C LEU A 361 -20.89 -0.93 -16.05
N LYS A 362 -21.66 -0.66 -17.12
CA LYS A 362 -22.26 0.67 -17.37
C LYS A 362 -23.12 1.12 -16.20
N GLY A 363 -22.95 2.38 -15.78
CA GLY A 363 -23.56 2.93 -14.55
C GLY A 363 -22.89 2.51 -13.23
N LEU A 364 -22.02 1.50 -13.26
CA LEU A 364 -21.27 1.00 -12.10
C LEU A 364 -19.79 1.45 -12.14
N TRP A 365 -19.12 1.31 -13.28
CA TRP A 365 -17.72 1.67 -13.48
C TRP A 365 -17.46 2.28 -14.87
N PRO A 366 -16.66 3.37 -14.98
CA PRO A 366 -16.17 4.18 -13.87
C PRO A 366 -17.32 4.82 -13.08
N PRO A 367 -17.14 5.15 -11.79
CA PRO A 367 -18.12 5.96 -11.08
C PRO A 367 -18.23 7.34 -11.76
N ALA A 368 -19.42 7.94 -11.80
CA ALA A 368 -19.54 9.31 -12.30
C ALA A 368 -18.88 10.30 -11.34
N THR A 369 -18.20 11.30 -11.87
CA THR A 369 -17.68 12.45 -11.13
C THR A 369 -18.30 13.71 -11.71
N HIS A 370 -19.08 14.43 -10.90
CA HIS A 370 -19.73 15.70 -11.27
C HIS A 370 -20.69 15.64 -12.47
N GLY A 371 -21.19 14.45 -12.81
CA GLY A 371 -22.13 14.22 -13.91
C GLY A 371 -21.48 13.59 -15.14
N ASP A 372 -20.18 13.80 -15.33
CA ASP A 372 -19.41 13.19 -16.40
C ASP A 372 -18.85 11.81 -15.98
N GLN A 373 -18.73 10.92 -16.96
CA GLN A 373 -18.10 9.59 -16.83
C GLN A 373 -16.96 9.49 -17.83
N CYS A 374 -15.83 8.87 -17.46
CA CYS A 374 -14.86 8.48 -18.47
C CYS A 374 -15.53 7.55 -19.50
N ASN A 375 -15.23 7.73 -20.77
CA ASN A 375 -15.71 6.83 -21.84
C ASN A 375 -15.27 5.37 -21.60
N ILE A 376 -16.22 4.42 -21.71
CA ILE A 376 -16.11 2.97 -21.38
C ILE A 376 -15.65 2.10 -22.56
#